data_AF-A0A7G5XGA7-F1
#
_entry.id   AF-A0A7G5XGA7-F1
#
_cell.length_a   1.000
_cell.length_b   1.000
_cell.length_c   1.000
_cell.angle_alpha   90.00
_cell.angle_beta   90.00
_cell.angle_gamma   90.00
#
_symmetry.space_group_name_H-M   'P 1'
#
loop_
_entity.id
_entity.type
_entity.pdbx_description
1 polymer ?
#
loop_
_entity_poly.entity_id
_entity_poly.type
_entity_poly.pdbx_seq_one_letter_code
_entity_poly.pdbx_strand_id
1 'polypeptide(L)'
;MFEKLRNKWKVGPLQLALILCTFAIGGSLTGFLGKRIMPLFGIEAPWLYIPVYIIVITLIWPLMVLVISIPFGQFRFFAGYLKKMGQRMGFMKPPKSS
;
A
#
# COMPACT_ATOMS: atom_id res chain seq x y z
N MET A 1 -1.05 -21.37 5.76
CA MET A 1 -1.38 -19.96 5.43
C MET A 1 -0.55 -19.45 4.26
N PHE A 2 0.78 -19.50 4.33
CA PHE A 2 1.68 -19.03 3.27
C PHE A 2 1.45 -19.68 1.91
N GLU A 3 1.15 -20.99 1.86
CA GLU A 3 0.84 -21.67 0.59
C GLU A 3 -0.41 -21.13 -0.11
N LYS A 4 -1.46 -20.76 0.64
CA LYS A 4 -2.67 -20.14 0.08
C LYS A 4 -2.36 -18.79 -0.55
N LEU A 5 -1.54 -17.97 0.12
CA LEU A 5 -1.09 -16.67 -0.41
C LEU A 5 -0.21 -16.83 -1.65
N ARG A 6 0.72 -17.78 -1.59
CA ARG A 6 1.60 -18.15 -2.70
C ARG A 6 0.80 -18.52 -3.94
N ASN A 7 -0.20 -19.39 -3.78
CA ASN A 7 -1.06 -19.85 -4.87
C ASN A 7 -1.99 -18.74 -5.38
N LYS A 8 -2.52 -17.89 -4.48
CA LYS A 8 -3.37 -16.74 -4.85
C LYS A 8 -2.63 -15.70 -5.69
N TRP A 9 -1.37 -15.44 -5.36
CA TRP A 9 -0.55 -14.45 -6.04
C TRP A 9 0.36 -15.02 -7.12
N LYS A 10 0.45 -16.36 -7.23
CA LYS A 10 1.31 -17.09 -8.17
C LYS A 10 2.78 -16.65 -8.10
N VAL A 11 3.31 -16.54 -6.88
CA VAL A 11 4.68 -16.09 -6.59
C VAL A 11 5.53 -17.21 -6.02
N GLY A 12 6.86 -17.13 -6.14
CA GLY A 12 7.77 -18.06 -5.47
C GLY A 12 7.83 -17.87 -3.94
N PRO A 13 8.43 -18.80 -3.18
CA PRO A 13 8.58 -18.68 -1.72
C PRO A 13 9.44 -17.48 -1.30
N LEU A 14 10.58 -17.25 -1.96
CA LEU A 14 11.44 -16.08 -1.72
C LEU A 14 10.71 -14.78 -2.07
N GLN A 15 9.98 -14.77 -3.20
CA GLN A 15 9.22 -13.61 -3.62
C GLN A 15 8.11 -13.26 -2.63
N LEU A 16 7.41 -14.26 -2.09
CA LEU A 16 6.41 -14.05 -1.04
C LEU A 16 7.03 -13.42 0.22
N ALA A 17 8.21 -13.88 0.65
CA ALA A 17 8.92 -13.30 1.78
C ALA A 17 9.25 -11.81 1.53
N LEU A 18 9.80 -11.47 0.36
CA LEU A 18 10.13 -10.09 -0.01
C LEU A 18 8.88 -9.19 -0.09
N ILE A 19 7.76 -9.72 -0.59
CA ILE A 19 6.47 -9.02 -0.62
C ILE A 19 5.99 -8.72 0.81
N LEU A 20 6.06 -9.70 1.71
CA LEU A 20 5.67 -9.51 3.11
C LEU A 20 6.58 -8.51 3.84
N CYS A 21 7.90 -8.56 3.60
CA CYS A 21 8.84 -7.57 4.10
C CYS A 21 8.51 -6.16 3.58
N THR A 22 8.19 -6.04 2.28
CA THR A 22 7.79 -4.76 1.67
C THR A 22 6.51 -4.21 2.33
N PHE A 23 5.52 -5.06 2.59
CA PHE A 23 4.30 -4.64 3.29
C PHE A 23 4.57 -4.21 4.73
N ALA A 24 5.41 -4.93 5.46
CA ALA A 24 5.76 -4.60 6.84
C ALA A 24 6.49 -3.24 6.91
N ILE A 25 7.55 -3.07 6.11
CA ILE A 25 8.35 -1.85 6.08
C ILE A 25 7.51 -0.68 5.54
N GLY A 26 6.83 -0.85 4.42
CA GLY A 26 5.98 0.18 3.82
C GLY A 26 4.83 0.60 4.74
N GLY A 27 4.20 -0.35 5.44
CA GLY A 27 3.14 -0.08 6.42
C GLY A 27 3.65 0.71 7.62
N SER A 28 4.77 0.27 8.23
CA SER A 28 5.40 0.98 9.34
C SER A 28 5.82 2.39 8.97
N LEU A 29 6.45 2.57 7.80
CA LEU A 29 6.90 3.88 7.32
C LEU A 29 5.72 4.81 7.02
N THR A 30 4.65 4.29 6.42
CA THR A 30 3.42 5.07 6.18
C THR A 30 2.82 5.56 7.48
N GLY A 31 2.70 4.71 8.50
CA GLY A 31 2.18 5.10 9.80
C GLY A 31 3.05 6.15 10.50
N PHE A 32 4.37 5.98 10.43
CA PHE A 32 5.32 6.97 10.94
C PHE A 32 5.18 8.32 10.24
N LEU A 33 5.14 8.33 8.91
CA LEU A 33 5.00 9.55 8.12
C LEU A 33 3.64 10.21 8.33
N GLY A 34 2.55 9.42 8.41
CA GLY A 34 1.22 9.92 8.73
C GLY A 34 1.21 10.68 10.06
N LYS A 35 1.82 10.13 11.12
CA LYS A 35 1.94 10.82 12.41
C LYS A 35 2.74 12.12 12.32
N ARG A 36 3.72 12.19 11.41
CA ARG A 36 4.54 13.39 11.21
C ARG A 36 3.83 14.47 10.38
N ILE A 37 2.93 14.08 9.49
CA ILE A 37 2.12 14.99 8.67
C ILE A 37 0.88 15.48 9.42
N MET A 38 0.29 14.68 10.31
CA MET A 38 -0.91 15.06 11.07
C MET A 38 -0.87 16.45 11.73
N PRO A 39 0.25 16.90 12.34
CA PRO A 39 0.35 18.25 12.89
C PRO A 39 0.14 19.38 11.86
N LEU A 40 0.44 19.15 10.57
CA LEU A 40 0.25 20.13 9.51
C LEU A 40 -1.22 20.45 9.23
N PHE A 41 -2.13 19.54 9.60
CA PHE A 41 -3.57 19.72 9.43
C PHE A 41 -4.21 20.55 10.55
N GLY A 42 -3.47 20.88 11.62
CA GLY A 42 -3.96 21.76 12.69
C GLY A 42 -5.25 21.27 13.37
N ILE A 43 -5.44 19.96 13.51
CA ILE A 43 -6.71 19.40 14.00
C ILE A 43 -6.85 19.62 15.51
N GLU A 44 -7.78 20.49 15.90
CA GLU A 44 -8.07 20.79 17.30
C GLU A 44 -9.03 19.78 17.94
N ALA A 45 -10.00 19.27 17.17
CA ALA A 45 -11.00 18.32 17.67
C ALA A 45 -10.42 16.89 17.76
N PRO A 46 -10.28 16.29 18.97
CA PRO A 46 -9.64 14.99 19.12
C PRO A 46 -10.36 13.86 18.36
N TRP A 47 -11.68 13.95 18.19
CA TRP A 47 -12.46 12.96 17.44
C TRP A 47 -12.20 12.99 15.93
N LEU A 48 -11.76 14.13 15.36
CA LEU A 48 -11.41 14.24 13.94
C LEU A 48 -10.00 13.72 13.65
N TYR A 49 -9.14 13.64 14.66
CA TYR A 49 -7.76 13.19 14.49
C TYR A 49 -7.68 11.80 13.87
N ILE A 50 -8.46 10.84 14.38
CA ILE A 50 -8.41 9.45 13.91
C ILE A 50 -8.94 9.30 12.47
N PRO A 51 -10.13 9.81 12.10
CA PRO A 51 -10.61 9.75 10.72
C PRO A 51 -9.65 10.38 9.72
N VAL A 52 -9.13 11.57 10.03
CA VAL A 52 -8.18 12.27 9.13
C VAL A 52 -6.87 11.50 9.03
N TYR A 53 -6.36 10.97 10.14
CA TYR A 53 -5.17 10.11 10.13
C TYR A 53 -5.36 8.88 9.23
N ILE A 54 -6.52 8.21 9.29
CA ILE A 54 -6.83 7.06 8.42
C ILE A 54 -6.82 7.48 6.96
N ILE A 55 -7.47 8.60 6.59
CA ILE A 55 -7.48 9.09 5.21
C ILE A 55 -6.05 9.37 4.73
N VAL A 56 -5.25 10.07 5.54
CA VAL A 56 -3.87 10.43 5.21
C VAL A 56 -3.02 9.19 4.98
N ILE A 57 -3.01 8.22 5.90
CA ILE A 57 -2.21 7.00 5.73
C ILE A 57 -2.71 6.18 4.54
N THR A 58 -4.01 6.10 4.28
CA THR A 58 -4.57 5.37 3.14
C THR A 58 -4.14 5.97 1.81
N LEU A 59 -4.02 7.31 1.72
CA LEU A 59 -3.53 8.00 0.52
C LEU A 59 -2.01 7.87 0.33
N ILE A 60 -1.25 7.88 1.42
CA ILE A 60 0.22 7.78 1.38
C ILE A 60 0.69 6.35 1.13
N TRP A 61 -0.02 5.36 1.65
CA TRP A 61 0.38 3.96 1.62
C TRP A 61 0.72 3.40 0.22
N PRO A 62 -0.07 3.64 -0.85
CA PRO A 62 0.25 3.18 -2.20
C PRO A 62 1.62 3.68 -2.68
N LEU A 63 1.98 4.93 -2.35
CA LEU A 63 3.26 5.52 -2.72
C LEU A 63 4.41 4.85 -1.94
N MET A 64 4.24 4.69 -0.63
CA MET A 64 5.27 4.07 0.23
C MET A 64 5.55 2.62 -0.19
N VAL A 65 4.52 1.83 -0.44
CA VAL A 65 4.68 0.44 -0.87
C VAL A 65 5.40 0.35 -2.21
N LEU A 66 5.10 1.25 -3.17
CA LEU A 66 5.83 1.28 -4.45
C LEU A 66 7.30 1.66 -4.25
N VAL A 67 7.61 2.70 -3.47
CA VAL A 67 8.99 3.13 -3.21
C VAL A 67 9.79 2.02 -2.54
N ILE A 68 9.25 1.41 -1.49
CA ILE A 68 9.94 0.33 -0.77
C ILE A 68 10.08 -0.91 -1.66
N SER A 69 9.16 -1.18 -2.59
CA SER A 69 9.27 -2.34 -3.47
C SER A 69 10.42 -2.28 -4.48
N ILE A 70 11.03 -1.11 -4.72
CA ILE A 70 12.15 -0.92 -5.65
C ILE A 70 13.40 -1.70 -5.20
N PRO A 71 13.96 -1.49 -4.00
CA PRO A 71 15.14 -2.24 -3.54
C PRO A 71 14.90 -3.76 -3.42
N PHE A 72 13.65 -4.19 -3.20
CA PHE A 72 13.29 -5.61 -3.14
C PHE A 72 12.96 -6.23 -4.52
N GLY A 73 13.03 -5.45 -5.61
CA GLY A 73 12.71 -5.91 -6.97
C GLY A 73 11.24 -6.29 -7.18
N GLN A 74 10.34 -5.91 -6.28
CA GLN A 74 8.91 -6.26 -6.32
C GLN A 74 8.04 -5.17 -6.96
N PHE A 75 8.63 -4.13 -7.55
CA PHE A 75 7.89 -3.01 -8.15
C PHE A 75 6.81 -3.43 -9.15
N ARG A 76 7.12 -4.34 -10.09
CA ARG A 76 6.14 -4.81 -11.09
C ARG A 76 4.95 -5.53 -10.46
N PHE A 77 5.19 -6.28 -9.38
CA PHE A 77 4.15 -6.95 -8.62
C PHE A 77 3.22 -5.92 -7.95
N PHE A 78 3.80 -4.95 -7.23
CA PHE A 78 3.03 -3.94 -6.50
C PHE A 78 2.33 -2.94 -7.41
N ALA A 79 2.94 -2.52 -8.51
CA ALA A 79 2.29 -1.68 -9.51
C ALA A 79 1.06 -2.39 -10.12
N GLY A 80 1.18 -3.68 -10.44
CA GLY A 80 0.05 -4.49 -10.90
C GLY A 80 -1.03 -4.69 -9.82
N TYR A 81 -0.62 -4.88 -8.57
CA TYR A 81 -1.53 -4.98 -7.42
C TYR A 81 -2.31 -3.69 -7.19
N LEU A 82 -1.63 -2.53 -7.15
CA LEU A 82 -2.24 -1.20 -7.01
C LEU A 82 -3.17 -0.89 -8.19
N LYS A 83 -2.78 -1.22 -9.42
CA LYS A 83 -3.63 -1.04 -10.60
C LYS A 83 -4.94 -1.82 -10.47
N LYS A 84 -4.88 -3.09 -10.08
CA LYS A 84 -6.08 -3.92 -9.83
C LYS A 84 -6.93 -3.36 -8.69
N MET A 85 -6.29 -2.83 -7.65
CA MET A 85 -6.99 -2.20 -6.53
C MET A 85 -7.70 -0.90 -6.97
N GLY A 86 -7.02 -0.04 -7.71
CA GLY A 86 -7.58 1.20 -8.27
C GLY A 86 -8.74 0.93 -9.23
N GLN A 87 -8.67 -0.13 -10.04
CA GLN A 87 -9.79 -0.56 -10.88
C GLN A 87 -11.02 -0.95 -10.06
N ARG A 88 -10.84 -1.66 -8.94
CA ARG A 88 -11.94 -2.07 -8.06
C ARG A 88 -12.57 -0.89 -7.31
N MET A 89 -11.75 0.10 -6.96
CA MET A 89 -12.20 1.33 -6.32
C MET A 89 -12.78 2.35 -7.31
N GLY A 90 -12.80 2.05 -8.61
CA GLY A 90 -13.34 2.93 -9.66
C GLY A 90 -12.38 4.05 -10.11
N PHE A 91 -11.17 4.13 -9.56
CA PHE A 91 -10.17 5.15 -9.92
C PHE A 91 -9.45 4.87 -11.25
N MET A 92 -9.53 3.66 -11.79
CA MET A 92 -8.94 3.31 -13.09
C MET A 92 -9.94 2.56 -13.96
N LYS A 93 -10.15 3.03 -15.19
CA LYS A 93 -10.92 2.28 -16.19
C LYS A 93 -10.15 1.01 -16.59
N PRO A 94 -10.83 -0.16 -16.70
CA PRO A 94 -10.18 -1.35 -17.24
C PRO A 94 -9.70 -1.06 -18.67
N PRO A 95 -8.54 -1.60 -19.09
CA PRO A 95 -8.11 -1.46 -20.47
C PRO A 95 -9.20 -1.99 -21.39
N LYS A 96 -9.58 -1.21 -22.41
CA LYS A 96 -10.51 -1.65 -23.46
C LYS A 96 -9.93 -2.93 -24.08
N SER A 97 -10.63 -4.05 -23.92
CA SER A 97 -10.38 -5.25 -24.73
C SER A 97 -10.94 -4.96 -26.12
N SER A 98 -10.08 -4.53 -27.03
CA SER A 98 -10.33 -4.55 -28.47
C SER A 98 -10.07 -5.95 -29.01
#